data_AF-A0A3B0YDR6-F1
#
_entry.id   AF-A0A3B0YDR6-F1
#
_cell.length_a   1.000
_cell.length_b   1.000
_cell.length_c   1.000
_cell.angle_alpha   90.00
_cell.angle_beta   90.00
_cell.angle_gamma   90.00
#
_symmetry.space_group_name_H-M   'P 1'
#
loop_
_entity.id
_entity.type
_entity.pdbx_description
1 polymer ?
#
loop_
_entity_poly.entity_id
_entity_poly.type
_entity_poly.pdbx_seq_one_letter_code
_entity_poly.pdbx_strand_id
1 'polypeptide(L)'
;MTNPNNSSDTAKNIIHVAVAVIRDEHGQVLVSRRLKHVHQGGLWEFPGGKRELGESVFQALQRELMEELALTIIAARPLITITHAYDDCNVLLDVWAVTSYSGVAISCEGQQFKWLSPQSLFSLDMPAADVPIVQAVNLPDVYLITAEPEYLVSACCLSDTTENDQHKKKSISRFVTEFTHSVQSSSVVQLRLKNIPIDSWTKIAKECLQIAKHNNCQLIVNASIEQAISIGVTGVHLDGNQLQYLSHDLSQTGKSLSNTIQELIVAKDSPAHLTQSSASSGMMVSASCHNSQQLRMAEDLGVDFIVLSPVLKTASHPAAKGMGWEKFEILTRECNVPVFALGGLSAKDILVAQENGGQGVAGISAFWKSV
;
A
#
# COMPACT_ATOMS: atom_id res chain seq x y z
N MET A 1 -50.86 22.94 -13.22
CA MET A 1 -50.85 21.85 -12.22
C MET A 1 -50.45 20.58 -12.94
N THR A 2 -49.17 20.20 -12.85
CA THR A 2 -48.65 18.92 -13.36
C THR A 2 -47.59 18.43 -12.38
N ASN A 3 -47.80 17.21 -11.88
CA ASN A 3 -47.07 16.53 -10.81
C ASN A 3 -45.54 16.48 -11.02
N PRO A 4 -44.74 16.77 -9.97
CA PRO A 4 -43.40 16.21 -9.81
C PRO A 4 -43.49 14.96 -8.91
N ASN A 5 -42.99 13.81 -9.38
CA ASN A 5 -42.41 12.72 -8.58
C ASN A 5 -42.42 11.41 -9.39
N ASN A 6 -41.25 10.98 -9.86
CA ASN A 6 -40.77 9.63 -9.61
C ASN A 6 -39.29 9.48 -10.02
N SER A 7 -38.41 9.59 -9.04
CA SER A 7 -37.10 8.94 -9.07
C SER A 7 -36.85 8.40 -7.68
N SER A 8 -37.43 7.23 -7.41
CA SER A 8 -37.17 6.43 -6.22
C SER A 8 -35.75 5.86 -6.33
N ASP A 9 -34.76 6.60 -5.83
CA ASP A 9 -33.44 6.07 -5.52
C ASP A 9 -33.56 5.29 -4.21
N THR A 10 -34.04 4.04 -4.31
CA THR A 10 -34.07 3.13 -3.16
C THR A 10 -32.63 2.79 -2.81
N ALA A 11 -32.16 3.26 -1.66
CA ALA A 11 -30.84 2.92 -1.13
C ALA A 11 -30.62 1.40 -1.21
N LYS A 12 -29.73 0.95 -2.11
CA LYS A 12 -29.34 -0.46 -2.22
C LYS A 12 -28.88 -0.93 -0.84
N ASN A 13 -29.41 -2.07 -0.38
CA ASN A 13 -29.02 -2.66 0.90
C ASN A 13 -27.50 -2.93 0.91
N ILE A 14 -26.81 -2.54 1.98
CA ILE A 14 -25.38 -2.79 2.14
C ILE A 14 -25.20 -4.13 2.85
N ILE A 15 -24.60 -5.08 2.15
CA ILE A 15 -24.22 -6.38 2.70
C ILE A 15 -22.88 -6.20 3.42
N HIS A 16 -22.90 -6.31 4.75
CA HIS A 16 -21.69 -6.28 5.57
C HIS A 16 -21.10 -7.69 5.62
N VAL A 17 -19.87 -7.86 5.16
CA VAL A 17 -19.15 -9.13 5.13
C VAL A 17 -17.91 -9.00 6.02
N ALA A 18 -17.73 -9.94 6.93
CA ALA A 18 -16.52 -10.06 7.74
C ALA A 18 -15.53 -10.97 7.00
N VAL A 19 -14.30 -10.50 6.78
CA VAL A 19 -13.29 -11.22 5.97
C VAL A 19 -12.01 -11.42 6.78
N ALA A 20 -11.44 -12.62 6.77
CA ALA A 20 -10.21 -12.96 7.48
C ALA A 20 -9.01 -13.06 6.54
N VAL A 21 -7.93 -12.38 6.89
CA VAL A 21 -6.59 -12.67 6.39
C VAL A 21 -5.86 -13.49 7.45
N ILE A 22 -5.58 -14.76 7.14
CA ILE A 22 -4.93 -15.72 8.04
C ILE A 22 -3.55 -16.04 7.49
N ARG A 23 -2.53 -16.04 8.36
CA ARG A 23 -1.16 -16.43 8.00
C ARG A 23 -0.70 -17.67 8.77
N ASP A 24 -0.01 -18.60 8.11
CA ASP A 24 0.67 -19.72 8.76
C ASP A 24 2.02 -19.32 9.37
N GLU A 25 2.73 -20.26 9.99
CA GLU A 25 4.08 -20.01 10.54
C GLU A 25 5.13 -19.62 9.49
N HIS A 26 4.84 -19.83 8.20
CA HIS A 26 5.71 -19.46 7.08
C HIS A 26 5.30 -18.11 6.44
N GLY A 27 4.27 -17.46 6.97
CA GLY A 27 3.74 -16.19 6.45
C GLY A 27 2.92 -16.33 5.17
N GLN A 28 2.60 -17.56 4.76
CA GLN A 28 1.68 -17.83 3.66
C GLN A 28 0.25 -17.50 4.09
N VAL A 29 -0.57 -17.08 3.14
CA VAL A 29 -1.92 -16.58 3.36
C VAL A 29 -2.92 -17.63 2.88
N LEU A 30 -3.92 -17.91 3.70
CA LEU A 30 -5.00 -18.85 3.34
C LEU A 30 -6.02 -18.16 2.44
N VAL A 31 -6.33 -18.80 1.31
CA VAL A 31 -7.43 -18.44 0.42
C VAL A 31 -8.30 -19.66 0.14
N SER A 32 -9.61 -19.45 0.01
CA SER A 32 -10.59 -20.48 -0.36
C SER A 32 -11.10 -20.21 -1.78
N ARG A 33 -11.62 -21.24 -2.43
CA ARG A 33 -12.22 -21.14 -3.76
C ARG A 33 -13.73 -21.26 -3.64
N ARG A 34 -14.45 -20.25 -4.14
CA ARG A 34 -15.92 -20.24 -4.17
C ARG A 34 -16.46 -21.51 -4.82
N LEU A 35 -17.46 -22.12 -4.19
CA LEU A 35 -18.20 -23.21 -4.81
C LEU A 35 -18.83 -22.73 -6.13
N LYS A 36 -18.87 -23.62 -7.14
CA LYS A 36 -19.31 -23.22 -8.50
C LYS A 36 -20.73 -22.67 -8.59
N HIS A 37 -21.58 -22.97 -7.61
CA HIS A 37 -23.01 -22.65 -7.63
C HIS A 37 -23.37 -21.36 -6.86
N VAL A 38 -22.39 -20.67 -6.25
CA VAL A 38 -22.61 -19.39 -5.56
C VAL A 38 -22.28 -18.20 -6.46
N HIS A 39 -22.64 -16.98 -6.04
CA HIS A 39 -22.37 -15.75 -6.77
C HIS A 39 -20.87 -15.57 -7.06
N GLN A 40 -20.51 -15.41 -8.33
CA GLN A 40 -19.12 -15.43 -8.85
C GLN A 40 -18.36 -16.73 -8.50
N GLY A 41 -19.02 -17.89 -8.57
CA GLY A 41 -18.44 -19.19 -8.27
C GLY A 41 -17.17 -19.51 -9.07
N GLY A 42 -16.20 -20.16 -8.40
CA GLY A 42 -14.93 -20.60 -9.01
C GLY A 42 -13.76 -19.61 -8.89
N LEU A 43 -14.00 -18.37 -8.45
CA LEU A 43 -12.95 -17.41 -8.07
C LEU A 43 -12.32 -17.79 -6.71
N TRP A 44 -11.10 -17.30 -6.47
CA TRP A 44 -10.45 -17.36 -5.17
C TRP A 44 -10.86 -16.16 -4.31
N GLU A 45 -10.94 -16.34 -3.00
CA GLU A 45 -11.27 -15.29 -2.06
C GLU A 45 -10.61 -15.54 -0.70
N PHE A 46 -10.66 -14.52 0.15
CA PHE A 46 -10.34 -14.65 1.56
C PHE A 46 -11.52 -15.26 2.32
N PRO A 47 -11.29 -16.17 3.30
CA PRO A 47 -12.36 -16.77 4.08
C PRO A 47 -13.19 -15.73 4.84
N GLY A 48 -14.47 -16.02 5.02
CA GLY A 48 -15.39 -15.15 5.74
C GLY A 48 -16.78 -15.15 5.12
N GLY A 49 -17.66 -14.36 5.71
CA GLY A 49 -19.07 -14.39 5.33
C GLY A 49 -19.88 -13.23 5.87
N LYS A 50 -21.18 -13.29 5.60
CA LYS A 50 -22.09 -12.18 5.88
C LYS A 50 -22.28 -12.06 7.38
N ARG A 51 -22.25 -10.82 7.86
CA ARG A 51 -22.57 -10.52 9.25
C ARG A 51 -24.07 -10.70 9.49
N GLU A 52 -24.41 -11.49 10.50
CA GLU A 52 -25.76 -11.68 11.00
C GLU A 52 -26.23 -10.51 11.88
N LEU A 53 -27.54 -10.46 12.15
CA LEU A 53 -28.10 -9.40 12.96
C LEU A 53 -27.67 -9.54 14.43
N GLY A 54 -27.02 -8.50 14.96
CA GLY A 54 -26.65 -8.41 16.37
C GLY A 54 -25.26 -8.98 16.72
N GLU A 55 -24.54 -9.58 15.76
CA GLU A 55 -23.15 -10.00 15.98
C GLU A 55 -22.15 -8.87 15.66
N SER A 56 -21.01 -8.88 16.36
CA SER A 56 -19.84 -8.07 16.01
C SER A 56 -19.11 -8.68 14.82
N VAL A 57 -18.24 -7.90 14.16
CA VAL A 57 -17.41 -8.40 13.06
C VAL A 57 -16.52 -9.54 13.51
N PHE A 58 -15.93 -9.44 14.71
CA PHE A 58 -15.11 -10.51 15.28
C PHE A 58 -15.92 -11.80 15.55
N GLN A 59 -17.17 -11.67 16.02
CA GLN A 59 -18.06 -12.82 16.22
C GLN A 59 -18.42 -13.50 14.89
N ALA A 60 -18.70 -12.72 13.85
CA ALA A 60 -18.93 -13.23 12.50
C ALA A 60 -17.72 -14.03 12.01
N LEU A 61 -16.51 -13.46 12.12
CA LEU A 61 -15.28 -14.17 11.74
C LEU A 61 -15.09 -15.48 12.51
N GLN A 62 -15.36 -15.50 13.82
CA GLN A 62 -15.26 -16.72 14.62
C GLN A 62 -16.22 -17.82 14.14
N ARG A 63 -17.46 -17.46 13.81
CA ARG A 63 -18.47 -18.40 13.30
C ARG A 63 -18.07 -18.92 11.92
N GLU A 64 -17.81 -18.03 10.97
CA GLU A 64 -17.50 -18.36 9.57
C GLU A 64 -16.23 -19.23 9.48
N LEU A 65 -15.15 -18.88 10.18
CA LEU A 65 -13.90 -19.67 10.11
C LEU A 65 -14.04 -21.04 10.78
N MET A 66 -14.92 -21.18 11.78
CA MET A 66 -15.22 -22.48 12.36
C MET A 66 -16.03 -23.34 11.38
N GLU A 67 -17.07 -22.77 10.78
CA GLU A 67 -17.97 -23.42 9.82
C GLU A 67 -17.24 -23.84 8.55
N GLU A 68 -16.39 -22.98 7.99
CA GLU A 68 -15.68 -23.24 6.74
C GLU A 68 -14.39 -24.06 6.93
N LEU A 69 -13.62 -23.75 7.97
CA LEU A 69 -12.21 -24.16 8.08
C LEU A 69 -11.84 -24.92 9.37
N ALA A 70 -12.78 -25.07 10.31
CA ALA A 70 -12.54 -25.56 11.68
C ALA A 70 -11.42 -24.82 12.42
N LEU A 71 -11.25 -23.52 12.14
CA LEU A 71 -10.28 -22.67 12.82
C LEU A 71 -10.95 -21.85 13.92
N THR A 72 -10.29 -21.72 15.08
CA THR A 72 -10.73 -20.86 16.17
C THR A 72 -9.85 -19.61 16.24
N ILE A 73 -10.42 -18.43 16.00
CA ILE A 73 -9.72 -17.15 16.16
C ILE A 73 -9.55 -16.83 17.66
N ILE A 74 -8.31 -16.55 18.05
CA ILE A 74 -7.95 -16.10 19.41
C ILE A 74 -7.80 -14.57 19.42
N ALA A 75 -7.14 -14.03 18.41
CA ALA A 75 -6.94 -12.59 18.27
C ALA A 75 -6.89 -12.18 16.80
N ALA A 76 -7.42 -10.99 16.52
CA ALA A 76 -7.38 -10.37 15.20
C ALA A 76 -7.41 -8.85 15.36
N ARG A 77 -7.00 -8.13 14.32
CA ARG A 77 -7.07 -6.67 14.23
C ARG A 77 -7.65 -6.24 12.87
N PRO A 78 -8.22 -5.04 12.76
CA PRO A 78 -8.55 -4.46 11.47
C PRO A 78 -7.32 -4.40 10.54
N LEU A 79 -7.55 -4.65 9.26
CA LEU A 79 -6.55 -4.54 8.20
C LEU A 79 -6.93 -3.46 7.18
N ILE A 80 -8.14 -3.55 6.62
CA ILE A 80 -8.68 -2.59 5.66
C ILE A 80 -10.21 -2.73 5.61
N THR A 81 -10.91 -1.65 5.27
CA THR A 81 -12.36 -1.68 5.01
C THR A 81 -12.59 -1.28 3.56
N ILE A 82 -13.38 -2.07 2.82
CA ILE A 82 -13.61 -1.85 1.39
C ILE A 82 -15.11 -1.75 1.13
N THR A 83 -15.55 -0.67 0.51
CA THR A 83 -16.92 -0.51 0.01
C THR A 83 -16.92 -0.67 -1.50
N HIS A 84 -17.66 -1.66 -2.00
CA HIS A 84 -17.77 -1.94 -3.43
C HIS A 84 -19.24 -1.99 -3.86
N ALA A 85 -19.56 -1.30 -4.94
CA ALA A 85 -20.90 -1.29 -5.52
C ALA A 85 -20.95 -2.26 -6.72
N TYR A 86 -21.75 -3.31 -6.60
CA TYR A 86 -22.14 -4.17 -7.71
C TYR A 86 -23.47 -3.71 -8.31
N ASP A 87 -23.80 -4.24 -9.48
CA ASP A 87 -25.05 -3.93 -10.20
C ASP A 87 -26.30 -4.24 -9.35
N ASP A 88 -26.23 -5.27 -8.52
CA ASP A 88 -27.34 -5.80 -7.72
C ASP A 88 -27.29 -5.41 -6.24
N CYS A 89 -26.10 -5.20 -5.67
CA CYS A 89 -25.93 -4.90 -4.24
C CYS A 89 -24.71 -4.02 -3.95
N ASN A 90 -24.68 -3.43 -2.76
CA ASN A 90 -23.48 -2.81 -2.21
C ASN A 90 -22.88 -3.75 -1.17
N VAL A 91 -21.57 -3.92 -1.17
CA VAL A 91 -20.85 -4.78 -0.22
C VAL A 91 -19.86 -3.92 0.57
N LEU A 92 -19.85 -4.13 1.88
CA LEU A 92 -18.84 -3.62 2.79
C LEU A 92 -18.01 -4.81 3.28
N LEU A 93 -16.77 -4.93 2.84
CA LEU A 93 -15.81 -5.90 3.37
C LEU A 93 -15.10 -5.27 4.56
N ASP A 94 -15.33 -5.81 5.75
CA ASP A 94 -14.59 -5.45 6.97
C ASP A 94 -13.52 -6.52 7.21
N VAL A 95 -12.29 -6.20 6.80
CA VAL A 95 -11.21 -7.18 6.63
C VAL A 95 -10.27 -7.12 7.82
N TRP A 96 -10.04 -8.27 8.45
CA TRP A 96 -9.25 -8.39 9.66
C TRP A 96 -8.06 -9.33 9.45
N ALA A 97 -6.89 -8.90 9.92
CA ALA A 97 -5.72 -9.76 10.03
C ALA A 97 -5.84 -10.59 11.31
N VAL A 98 -5.93 -11.91 11.15
CA VAL A 98 -5.90 -12.87 12.27
C VAL A 98 -4.46 -12.95 12.78
N THR A 99 -4.24 -12.51 14.01
CA THR A 99 -2.91 -12.46 14.65
C THR A 99 -2.63 -13.68 15.52
N SER A 100 -3.67 -14.41 15.93
CA SER A 100 -3.55 -15.67 16.65
C SER A 100 -4.80 -16.53 16.44
N TYR A 101 -4.59 -17.82 16.18
CA TYR A 101 -5.65 -18.81 16.02
C TYR A 101 -5.19 -20.18 16.52
N SER A 102 -6.13 -21.11 16.67
CA SER A 102 -5.87 -22.52 16.97
C SER A 102 -6.63 -23.45 16.02
N GLY A 103 -6.16 -24.68 15.91
CA GLY A 103 -6.66 -25.68 14.98
C GLY A 103 -5.78 -25.83 13.73
N VAL A 104 -6.16 -26.78 12.87
CA VAL A 104 -5.55 -27.01 11.55
C VAL A 104 -6.66 -26.84 10.52
N ALA A 105 -6.41 -26.01 9.51
CA ALA A 105 -7.41 -25.73 8.49
C ALA A 105 -7.83 -27.01 7.77
N ILE A 106 -9.14 -27.29 7.77
CA ILE A 106 -9.76 -28.39 7.02
C ILE A 106 -10.95 -27.84 6.24
N SER A 107 -11.21 -28.39 5.06
CA SER A 107 -12.43 -28.01 4.32
C SER A 107 -13.65 -28.68 4.95
N CYS A 108 -14.49 -27.89 5.61
CA CYS A 108 -15.73 -28.37 6.20
C CYS A 108 -16.91 -28.40 5.21
N GLU A 109 -16.84 -27.61 4.13
CA GLU A 109 -17.92 -27.48 3.14
C GLU A 109 -17.57 -28.06 1.75
N GLY A 110 -16.42 -28.75 1.64
CA GLY A 110 -15.93 -29.31 0.38
C GLY A 110 -15.31 -28.29 -0.59
N GLN A 111 -15.07 -27.07 -0.13
CA GLN A 111 -14.33 -26.03 -0.85
C GLN A 111 -12.83 -26.34 -0.94
N GLN A 112 -12.21 -25.94 -2.05
CA GLN A 112 -10.74 -25.99 -2.16
C GLN A 112 -10.15 -24.80 -1.40
N PHE A 113 -9.03 -25.01 -0.71
CA PHE A 113 -8.24 -23.91 -0.13
C PHE A 113 -6.75 -24.10 -0.42
N LYS A 114 -5.98 -23.00 -0.33
CA LYS A 114 -4.52 -22.98 -0.49
C LYS A 114 -3.88 -22.04 0.51
N TRP A 115 -2.66 -22.37 0.90
CA TRP A 115 -1.72 -21.44 1.51
C TRP A 115 -0.78 -20.92 0.42
N LEU A 116 -0.67 -19.61 0.26
CA LEU A 116 0.13 -18.98 -0.79
C LEU A 116 0.99 -17.86 -0.22
N SER A 117 2.19 -17.63 -0.79
CA SER A 117 2.94 -16.43 -0.43
C SER A 117 2.13 -15.16 -0.77
N PRO A 118 2.29 -14.07 -0.01
CA PRO A 118 1.61 -12.80 -0.31
C PRO A 118 1.74 -12.35 -1.77
N GLN A 119 2.91 -12.54 -2.37
CA GLN A 119 3.18 -12.16 -3.76
C GLN A 119 2.43 -13.04 -4.77
N SER A 120 2.18 -14.31 -4.43
CA SER A 120 1.45 -15.23 -5.33
C SER A 120 -0.03 -14.87 -5.43
N LEU A 121 -0.58 -14.12 -4.47
CA LEU A 121 -1.99 -13.69 -4.48
C LEU A 121 -2.32 -12.82 -5.69
N PHE A 122 -1.37 -12.01 -6.19
CA PHE A 122 -1.55 -11.17 -7.38
C PHE A 122 -1.83 -11.96 -8.66
N SER A 123 -1.59 -13.28 -8.66
CA SER A 123 -1.84 -14.16 -9.81
C SER A 123 -3.20 -14.88 -9.77
N LEU A 124 -3.97 -14.67 -8.71
CA LEU A 124 -5.27 -15.32 -8.54
C LEU A 124 -6.38 -14.54 -9.22
N ASP A 125 -7.29 -15.27 -9.86
CA ASP A 125 -8.58 -14.73 -10.27
C ASP A 125 -9.43 -14.50 -9.02
N MET A 126 -9.52 -13.25 -8.59
CA MET A 126 -10.28 -12.79 -7.41
C MET A 126 -11.34 -11.77 -7.81
N PRO A 127 -12.40 -11.59 -7.00
CA PRO A 127 -13.33 -10.47 -7.17
C PRO A 127 -12.60 -9.12 -7.14
N ALA A 128 -13.13 -8.12 -7.85
CA ALA A 128 -12.52 -6.79 -7.90
C ALA A 128 -12.40 -6.13 -6.50
N ALA A 129 -13.34 -6.42 -5.61
CA ALA A 129 -13.34 -5.92 -4.22
C ALA A 129 -12.21 -6.51 -3.35
N ASP A 130 -11.59 -7.62 -3.77
CA ASP A 130 -10.51 -8.28 -3.01
C ASP A 130 -9.12 -7.78 -3.41
N VAL A 131 -8.98 -7.11 -4.55
CA VAL A 131 -7.68 -6.57 -5.03
C VAL A 131 -7.01 -5.67 -3.99
N PRO A 132 -7.70 -4.74 -3.31
CA PRO A 132 -7.05 -3.92 -2.28
C PRO A 132 -6.66 -4.72 -1.03
N ILE A 133 -7.31 -5.87 -0.76
CA ILE A 133 -6.88 -6.77 0.31
C ILE A 133 -5.52 -7.36 -0.03
N VAL A 134 -5.32 -7.81 -1.29
CA VAL A 134 -4.03 -8.33 -1.75
C VAL A 134 -2.92 -7.28 -1.59
N GLN A 135 -3.21 -6.01 -1.90
CA GLN A 135 -2.29 -4.89 -1.65
C GLN A 135 -1.97 -4.75 -0.16
N ALA A 136 -2.99 -4.65 0.71
CA ALA A 136 -2.80 -4.52 2.17
C ALA A 136 -1.96 -5.66 2.77
N VAL A 137 -2.18 -6.89 2.31
CA VAL A 137 -1.48 -8.10 2.76
C VAL A 137 0.00 -8.09 2.37
N ASN A 138 0.37 -7.41 1.29
CA ASN A 138 1.77 -7.29 0.85
C ASN A 138 2.50 -6.11 1.49
N LEU A 139 1.80 -5.25 2.24
CA LEU A 139 2.39 -4.08 2.89
C LEU A 139 2.80 -4.37 4.34
N PRO A 140 3.90 -3.77 4.81
CA PRO A 140 4.31 -3.84 6.21
C PRO A 140 3.46 -2.91 7.09
N ASP A 141 3.65 -3.00 8.40
CA ASP A 141 3.05 -2.05 9.36
C ASP A 141 3.84 -0.74 9.45
N VAL A 142 5.06 -0.70 8.88
CA VAL A 142 5.94 0.48 8.87
C VAL A 142 6.40 0.80 7.45
N TYR A 143 6.10 2.01 6.98
CA TYR A 143 6.65 2.57 5.75
C TYR A 143 7.77 3.57 6.07
N LEU A 144 9.01 3.16 5.84
CA LEU A 144 10.19 3.98 6.18
C LEU A 144 10.41 5.05 5.10
N ILE A 145 10.61 6.30 5.51
CA ILE A 145 10.98 7.40 4.61
C ILE A 145 12.38 7.89 4.98
N THR A 146 13.31 7.93 4.04
CA THR A 146 14.69 8.35 4.33
C THR A 146 14.72 9.82 4.76
N ALA A 147 15.62 10.15 5.68
CA ALA A 147 15.99 11.54 5.91
C ALA A 147 16.75 12.10 4.69
N GLU A 148 16.81 13.43 4.59
CA GLU A 148 17.73 14.13 3.70
C GLU A 148 18.72 14.94 4.57
N PRO A 149 19.87 14.35 4.93
CA PRO A 149 20.80 15.00 5.85
C PRO A 149 21.47 16.23 5.23
N GLU A 150 21.61 17.30 6.01
CA GLU A 150 22.27 18.54 5.56
C GLU A 150 23.71 18.31 5.10
N TYR A 151 24.44 17.37 5.72
CA TYR A 151 25.80 17.01 5.31
C TYR A 151 25.83 16.44 3.88
N LEU A 152 24.77 15.72 3.47
CA LEU A 152 24.70 15.10 2.15
C LEU A 152 24.39 16.17 1.10
N VAL A 153 23.38 17.01 1.37
CA VAL A 153 23.02 18.14 0.50
C VAL A 153 24.22 19.06 0.28
N SER A 154 24.87 19.46 1.38
CA SER A 154 26.03 20.36 1.32
C SER A 154 27.13 19.79 0.44
N ALA A 155 27.47 18.50 0.59
CA ALA A 155 28.52 17.86 -0.19
C ALA A 155 28.16 17.66 -1.66
N CYS A 156 26.91 17.31 -1.96
CA CYS A 156 26.45 17.04 -3.32
C CYS A 156 26.28 18.31 -4.17
N CYS A 157 26.06 19.47 -3.54
CA CYS A 157 25.88 20.76 -4.21
C CYS A 157 27.20 21.55 -4.43
N LEU A 158 28.35 21.01 -3.99
CA LEU A 158 29.66 21.62 -4.26
C LEU A 158 30.01 21.55 -5.75
N SER A 159 30.81 22.52 -6.21
CA SER A 159 31.38 22.53 -7.56
C SER A 159 32.31 21.34 -7.77
N ASP A 160 32.44 20.90 -9.03
CA ASP A 160 33.27 19.74 -9.38
C ASP A 160 34.76 20.12 -9.36
N THR A 161 35.41 19.80 -8.25
CA THR A 161 36.86 19.83 -8.04
C THR A 161 37.31 18.49 -7.45
N THR A 162 38.59 18.13 -7.58
CA THR A 162 39.09 16.84 -7.06
C THR A 162 38.87 16.68 -5.55
N GLU A 163 39.01 17.75 -4.77
CA GLU A 163 38.75 17.72 -3.31
C GLU A 163 37.26 17.59 -3.00
N ASN A 164 36.41 18.34 -3.71
CA ASN A 164 34.95 18.27 -3.53
C ASN A 164 34.39 16.91 -3.95
N ASP A 165 34.95 16.29 -4.99
CA ASP A 165 34.57 14.93 -5.42
C ASP A 165 34.86 13.89 -4.34
N GLN A 166 36.00 14.01 -3.66
CA GLN A 166 36.32 13.11 -2.55
C GLN A 166 35.37 13.31 -1.37
N HIS A 167 35.02 14.56 -1.06
CA HIS A 167 34.03 14.88 -0.03
C HIS A 167 32.64 14.33 -0.38
N LYS A 168 32.19 14.53 -1.63
CA LYS A 168 30.93 14.02 -2.19
C LYS A 168 30.85 12.49 -2.05
N LYS A 169 31.90 11.77 -2.44
CA LYS A 169 31.99 10.30 -2.30
C LYS A 169 31.89 9.86 -0.83
N LYS A 170 32.59 10.54 0.09
CA LYS A 170 32.55 10.22 1.52
C LYS A 170 31.16 10.43 2.11
N SER A 171 30.48 11.53 1.76
CA SER A 171 29.13 11.82 2.23
C SER A 171 28.09 10.84 1.67
N ILE A 172 28.20 10.46 0.39
CA ILE A 172 27.35 9.41 -0.21
C ILE A 172 27.57 8.07 0.51
N SER A 173 28.81 7.66 0.71
CA SER A 173 29.13 6.40 1.40
C SER A 173 28.60 6.37 2.84
N ARG A 174 28.64 7.51 3.54
CA ARG A 174 28.00 7.65 4.86
C ARG A 174 26.49 7.43 4.77
N PHE A 175 25.81 8.12 3.87
CA PHE A 175 24.35 7.98 3.70
C PHE A 175 23.95 6.54 3.35
N VAL A 176 24.71 5.90 2.47
CA VAL A 176 24.47 4.50 2.06
C VAL A 176 24.66 3.55 3.23
N THR A 177 25.63 3.81 4.11
CA THR A 177 25.78 3.06 5.38
C THR A 177 24.57 3.25 6.30
N GLU A 178 24.12 4.49 6.48
CA GLU A 178 22.92 4.81 7.28
C GLU A 178 21.66 4.12 6.71
N PHE A 179 21.52 4.09 5.37
CA PHE A 179 20.46 3.38 4.67
C PHE A 179 20.51 1.89 4.97
N THR A 180 21.66 1.24 4.78
CA THR A 180 21.85 -0.20 5.05
C THR A 180 21.50 -0.55 6.51
N HIS A 181 21.86 0.30 7.48
CA HIS A 181 21.56 0.04 8.89
C HIS A 181 20.09 0.27 9.27
N SER A 182 19.38 1.07 8.49
CA SER A 182 17.97 1.42 8.77
C SER A 182 16.98 0.46 8.10
N VAL A 183 17.39 -0.20 7.01
CA VAL A 183 16.55 -1.12 6.24
C VAL A 183 16.60 -2.51 6.84
N GLN A 184 15.44 -3.12 7.08
CA GLN A 184 15.29 -4.52 7.53
C GLN A 184 14.64 -5.36 6.43
N SER A 185 14.87 -6.67 6.42
CA SER A 185 14.21 -7.57 5.46
C SER A 185 12.70 -7.34 5.39
N SER A 186 12.15 -7.37 4.18
CA SER A 186 10.71 -7.17 3.92
C SER A 186 10.19 -5.77 4.26
N SER A 187 11.07 -4.77 4.43
CA SER A 187 10.66 -3.36 4.57
C SER A 187 10.25 -2.76 3.24
N VAL A 188 9.30 -1.82 3.27
CA VAL A 188 9.04 -0.89 2.17
C VAL A 188 9.66 0.46 2.55
N VAL A 189 10.56 0.97 1.70
CA VAL A 189 11.37 2.16 2.01
C VAL A 189 11.30 3.19 0.89
N GLN A 190 10.99 4.43 1.24
CA GLN A 190 11.02 5.59 0.36
C GLN A 190 12.38 6.29 0.41
N LEU A 191 13.09 6.38 -0.71
CA LEU A 191 14.19 7.31 -0.90
C LEU A 191 13.64 8.70 -1.24
N ARG A 192 13.76 9.61 -0.27
CA ARG A 192 13.23 10.97 -0.35
C ARG A 192 14.35 12.01 -0.25
N LEU A 193 15.04 12.21 -1.36
CA LEU A 193 16.10 13.21 -1.54
C LEU A 193 15.64 14.27 -2.55
N LYS A 194 15.20 15.43 -2.07
CA LYS A 194 14.59 16.51 -2.87
C LYS A 194 15.59 17.55 -3.36
N ASN A 195 16.66 17.76 -2.61
CA ASN A 195 17.61 18.86 -2.81
C ASN A 195 18.97 18.37 -3.30
N ILE A 196 19.04 17.15 -3.84
CA ILE A 196 20.27 16.55 -4.38
C ILE A 196 20.29 16.68 -5.91
N PRO A 197 21.38 17.18 -6.52
CA PRO A 197 21.53 17.22 -7.97
C PRO A 197 21.37 15.84 -8.62
N ILE A 198 20.79 15.82 -9.83
CA ILE A 198 20.35 14.58 -10.49
C ILE A 198 21.45 13.52 -10.65
N ASP A 199 22.70 13.93 -10.90
CA ASP A 199 23.82 13.00 -11.07
C ASP A 199 24.19 12.30 -9.75
N SER A 200 24.17 13.04 -8.65
CA SER A 200 24.41 12.49 -7.31
C SER A 200 23.23 11.65 -6.86
N TRP A 201 22.00 12.13 -7.11
CA TRP A 201 20.77 11.42 -6.80
C TRP A 201 20.72 10.05 -7.51
N THR A 202 21.08 10.02 -8.81
CA THR A 202 21.12 8.80 -9.62
C THR A 202 22.11 7.77 -9.06
N LYS A 203 23.28 8.21 -8.60
CA LYS A 203 24.29 7.33 -7.98
C LYS A 203 23.75 6.75 -6.67
N ILE A 204 23.23 7.60 -5.78
CA ILE A 204 22.66 7.18 -4.50
C ILE A 204 21.50 6.21 -4.70
N ALA A 205 20.57 6.52 -5.61
CA ALA A 205 19.41 5.67 -5.89
C ALA A 205 19.81 4.28 -6.38
N LYS A 206 20.84 4.16 -7.22
CA LYS A 206 21.36 2.87 -7.69
C LYS A 206 22.00 2.05 -6.57
N GLU A 207 22.77 2.69 -5.69
CA GLU A 207 23.37 2.01 -4.53
C GLU A 207 22.29 1.52 -3.55
N CYS A 208 21.32 2.38 -3.21
CA CYS A 208 20.17 2.00 -2.38
C CYS A 208 19.35 0.86 -3.01
N LEU A 209 19.17 0.86 -4.33
CA LEU A 209 18.46 -0.22 -5.04
C LEU A 209 19.17 -1.57 -4.91
N GLN A 210 20.51 -1.58 -5.01
CA GLN A 210 21.29 -2.80 -4.82
C GLN A 210 21.14 -3.34 -3.39
N ILE A 211 21.20 -2.46 -2.40
CA ILE A 211 21.00 -2.83 -0.99
C ILE A 211 19.58 -3.35 -0.75
N ALA A 212 18.57 -2.68 -1.30
CA ALA A 212 17.18 -3.11 -1.16
C ALA A 212 16.97 -4.50 -1.77
N LYS A 213 17.52 -4.77 -2.96
CA LYS A 213 17.49 -6.11 -3.58
C LYS A 213 18.18 -7.17 -2.72
N HIS A 214 19.35 -6.87 -2.18
CA HIS A 214 20.10 -7.80 -1.34
C HIS A 214 19.34 -8.15 -0.04
N ASN A 215 18.62 -7.18 0.53
CA ASN A 215 17.83 -7.37 1.75
C ASN A 215 16.38 -7.77 1.48
N ASN A 216 15.99 -8.11 0.24
CA ASN A 216 14.61 -8.42 -0.13
C ASN A 216 13.61 -7.34 0.34
N CYS A 217 13.95 -6.08 0.11
CA CYS A 217 13.16 -4.91 0.48
C CYS A 217 12.66 -4.21 -0.77
N GLN A 218 11.52 -3.54 -0.63
CA GLN A 218 10.98 -2.72 -1.70
C GLN A 218 11.49 -1.29 -1.58
N LEU A 219 12.19 -0.82 -2.62
CA LEU A 219 12.58 0.58 -2.74
C LEU A 219 11.52 1.35 -3.52
N ILE A 220 11.10 2.48 -3.00
CA ILE A 220 10.24 3.47 -3.63
C ILE A 220 11.03 4.77 -3.74
N VAL A 221 10.98 5.46 -4.86
CA VAL A 221 11.63 6.78 -5.01
C VAL A 221 10.61 7.90 -5.05
N ASN A 222 10.87 9.00 -4.34
CA ASN A 222 10.12 10.24 -4.55
C ASN A 222 10.74 11.00 -5.74
N ALA A 223 10.26 10.69 -6.94
CA ALA A 223 10.75 11.21 -8.22
C ALA A 223 9.63 11.16 -9.29
N SER A 224 9.93 11.54 -10.53
CA SER A 224 9.03 11.25 -11.67
C SER A 224 9.00 9.76 -12.01
N ILE A 225 7.94 9.31 -12.70
CA ILE A 225 7.79 7.91 -13.15
C ILE A 225 8.93 7.56 -14.10
N GLU A 226 9.28 8.44 -15.03
CA GLU A 226 10.36 8.28 -15.99
C GLU A 226 11.71 8.11 -15.29
N GLN A 227 11.98 8.89 -14.25
CA GLN A 227 13.18 8.74 -13.44
C GLN A 227 13.19 7.39 -12.72
N ALA A 228 12.09 6.98 -12.09
CA ALA A 228 12.00 5.68 -11.41
C ALA A 228 12.28 4.51 -12.38
N ILE A 229 11.64 4.55 -13.57
CA ILE A 229 11.89 3.58 -14.65
C ILE A 229 13.35 3.64 -15.08
N SER A 230 13.95 4.82 -15.27
CA SER A 230 15.33 4.97 -15.74
C SER A 230 16.35 4.27 -14.81
N ILE A 231 16.16 4.35 -13.49
CA ILE A 231 16.99 3.69 -12.48
C ILE A 231 16.68 2.18 -12.38
N GLY A 232 15.47 1.76 -12.77
CA GLY A 232 15.00 0.38 -12.63
C GLY A 232 14.47 0.07 -11.23
N VAL A 233 13.98 1.08 -10.52
CA VAL A 233 13.29 0.90 -9.23
C VAL A 233 11.86 0.44 -9.52
N THR A 234 11.34 -0.48 -8.69
CA THR A 234 10.01 -1.07 -8.84
C THR A 234 8.93 -0.29 -8.08
N GLY A 235 9.19 0.97 -7.74
CA GLY A 235 8.32 1.78 -6.90
C GLY A 235 8.54 3.27 -7.03
N VAL A 236 7.45 4.05 -7.10
CA VAL A 236 7.46 5.52 -7.14
C VAL A 236 6.46 6.11 -6.14
N HIS A 237 6.82 7.24 -5.53
CA HIS A 237 5.97 8.01 -4.64
C HIS A 237 5.66 9.37 -5.26
N LEU A 238 4.37 9.62 -5.47
CA LEU A 238 3.81 10.87 -5.95
C LEU A 238 3.55 11.80 -4.76
N ASP A 239 4.13 12.99 -4.78
CA ASP A 239 3.68 14.04 -3.87
C ASP A 239 2.30 14.58 -4.28
N GLY A 240 1.69 15.41 -3.43
CA GLY A 240 0.35 15.92 -3.68
C GLY A 240 0.19 16.72 -4.98
N ASN A 241 1.25 17.37 -5.47
CA ASN A 241 1.22 18.11 -6.74
C ASN A 241 1.30 17.15 -7.92
N GLN A 242 2.19 16.15 -7.84
CA GLN A 242 2.32 15.11 -8.87
C GLN A 242 1.03 14.30 -9.01
N LEU A 243 0.40 13.92 -7.88
CA LEU A 243 -0.90 13.25 -7.86
C LEU A 243 -1.96 14.08 -8.59
N GLN A 244 -2.08 15.36 -8.24
CA GLN A 244 -3.10 16.23 -8.84
C GLN A 244 -2.87 16.42 -10.34
N TYR A 245 -1.62 16.63 -10.76
CA TYR A 245 -1.26 16.77 -12.17
C TYR A 245 -1.61 15.50 -12.96
N LEU A 246 -1.16 14.33 -12.49
CA LEU A 246 -1.38 13.05 -13.17
C LEU A 246 -2.87 12.68 -13.20
N SER A 247 -3.59 12.87 -12.09
CA SER A 247 -5.04 12.63 -12.04
C SER A 247 -5.78 13.50 -13.07
N HIS A 248 -5.40 14.78 -13.20
CA HIS A 248 -5.96 15.66 -14.21
C HIS A 248 -5.62 15.21 -15.63
N ASP A 249 -4.35 14.97 -15.94
CA ASP A 249 -3.88 14.60 -17.28
C ASP A 249 -4.50 13.28 -17.77
N LEU A 250 -4.54 12.26 -16.91
CA LEU A 250 -5.11 10.96 -17.25
C LEU A 250 -6.63 11.01 -17.41
N SER A 251 -7.32 11.86 -16.64
CA SER A 251 -8.76 12.10 -16.84
C SER A 251 -9.07 12.72 -18.21
N GLN A 252 -8.18 13.57 -18.75
CA GLN A 252 -8.34 14.20 -20.06
C GLN A 252 -8.01 13.26 -21.21
N THR A 253 -6.98 12.43 -21.04
CA THR A 253 -6.51 11.50 -22.08
C THR A 253 -7.29 10.18 -22.11
N GLY A 254 -8.00 9.83 -21.03
CA GLY A 254 -8.69 8.56 -20.87
C GLY A 254 -7.74 7.37 -20.68
N LYS A 255 -6.44 7.62 -20.45
CA LYS A 255 -5.45 6.57 -20.19
C LYS A 255 -5.49 6.16 -18.72
N SER A 256 -5.23 4.88 -18.43
CA SER A 256 -4.95 4.45 -17.06
C SER A 256 -3.48 4.69 -16.70
N LEU A 257 -3.22 4.84 -15.39
CA LEU A 257 -1.85 4.95 -14.87
C LEU A 257 -1.02 3.71 -15.21
N SER A 258 -1.61 2.52 -15.05
CA SER A 258 -0.96 1.24 -15.36
C SER A 258 -0.51 1.17 -16.82
N ASN A 259 -1.37 1.58 -17.76
CA ASN A 259 -1.04 1.61 -19.18
C ASN A 259 0.06 2.63 -19.48
N THR A 260 0.00 3.81 -18.85
CA THR A 260 1.01 4.86 -19.01
C THR A 260 2.39 4.38 -18.56
N ILE A 261 2.46 3.74 -17.39
CA ILE A 261 3.71 3.14 -16.89
C ILE A 261 4.21 2.05 -17.84
N GLN A 262 3.31 1.18 -18.32
CA GLN A 262 3.68 0.10 -19.23
C GLN A 262 4.22 0.63 -20.56
N GLU A 263 3.60 1.68 -21.13
CA GLU A 263 4.07 2.36 -22.34
C GLU A 263 5.48 2.94 -22.15
N LEU A 264 5.73 3.59 -21.00
CA LEU A 264 7.05 4.16 -20.68
C LEU A 264 8.14 3.09 -20.51
N ILE A 265 7.80 1.95 -19.89
CA ILE A 265 8.71 0.80 -19.77
C ILE A 265 9.07 0.26 -21.16
N VAL A 266 8.07 0.02 -22.02
CA VAL A 266 8.27 -0.48 -23.38
C VAL A 266 9.09 0.50 -24.22
N ALA A 267 8.83 1.80 -24.10
CA ALA A 267 9.57 2.84 -24.81
C ALA A 267 11.06 2.89 -24.40
N LYS A 268 11.38 2.59 -23.14
CA LYS A 268 12.76 2.54 -22.65
C LYS A 268 13.55 1.36 -23.23
N ASP A 269 12.92 0.19 -23.37
CA ASP A 269 13.66 -1.04 -23.62
C ASP A 269 14.08 -1.29 -25.09
N SER A 270 13.52 -0.57 -26.08
CA SER A 270 13.77 -0.77 -27.53
C SER A 270 13.57 -2.21 -28.05
N PRO A 271 13.18 -2.42 -29.33
CA PRO A 271 12.81 -3.76 -29.82
C PRO A 271 13.95 -4.80 -29.91
N ALA A 272 15.20 -4.44 -29.60
CA ALA A 272 16.37 -5.33 -29.76
C ALA A 272 16.61 -6.30 -28.60
N HIS A 273 15.96 -6.12 -27.44
CA HIS A 273 16.19 -6.93 -26.23
C HIS A 273 14.94 -7.64 -25.69
N LEU A 274 13.99 -7.99 -26.55
CA LEU A 274 12.88 -8.89 -26.20
C LEU A 274 13.34 -10.35 -26.15
N THR A 275 14.19 -10.68 -25.18
CA THR A 275 14.34 -12.06 -24.69
C THR A 275 13.69 -12.12 -23.32
N GLN A 276 12.45 -12.65 -23.31
CA GLN A 276 11.69 -13.17 -22.18
C GLN A 276 12.38 -13.04 -20.80
N SER A 277 12.18 -11.89 -20.15
CA SER A 277 12.33 -11.80 -18.70
C SER A 277 10.94 -11.98 -18.10
N SER A 278 10.78 -13.14 -17.48
CA SER A 278 9.61 -13.61 -16.75
C SER A 278 9.25 -12.74 -15.55
N ALA A 279 7.95 -12.46 -15.41
CA ALA A 279 7.25 -11.81 -14.29
C ALA A 279 7.51 -10.30 -14.10
N SER A 280 6.82 -9.47 -14.90
CA SER A 280 6.61 -8.05 -14.59
C SER A 280 5.66 -7.92 -13.39
N SER A 281 6.20 -7.95 -12.18
CA SER A 281 5.55 -7.27 -11.06
C SER A 281 5.46 -5.79 -11.45
N GLY A 282 4.24 -5.25 -11.55
CA GLY A 282 4.02 -3.85 -11.91
C GLY A 282 4.78 -2.90 -10.99
N MET A 283 5.14 -1.72 -11.49
CA MET A 283 5.71 -0.67 -10.65
C MET A 283 4.69 -0.29 -9.58
N MET A 284 5.10 -0.36 -8.31
CA MET A 284 4.27 0.10 -7.20
C MET A 284 4.17 1.62 -7.20
N VAL A 285 2.98 2.16 -7.08
CA VAL A 285 2.73 3.60 -7.02
C VAL A 285 2.10 3.94 -5.68
N SER A 286 2.65 4.94 -5.02
CA SER A 286 2.08 5.47 -3.78
C SER A 286 1.91 6.97 -3.87
N ALA A 287 1.01 7.54 -3.07
CA ALA A 287 0.76 8.98 -3.11
C ALA A 287 0.62 9.61 -1.71
N SER A 288 1.07 10.86 -1.59
CA SER A 288 0.80 11.71 -0.43
C SER A 288 -0.59 12.35 -0.56
N CYS A 289 -1.43 12.17 0.46
CA CYS A 289 -2.75 12.80 0.55
C CYS A 289 -2.91 13.59 1.86
N HIS A 290 -3.76 14.63 1.82
CA HIS A 290 -4.01 15.54 2.94
C HIS A 290 -5.49 15.79 3.20
N ASN A 291 -6.39 15.31 2.33
CA ASN A 291 -7.83 15.52 2.41
C ASN A 291 -8.59 14.48 1.54
N SER A 292 -9.91 14.44 1.67
CA SER A 292 -10.77 13.48 0.96
C SER A 292 -10.77 13.64 -0.57
N GLN A 293 -10.51 14.85 -1.09
CA GLN A 293 -10.40 15.05 -2.54
C GLN A 293 -9.15 14.34 -3.09
N GLN A 294 -8.01 14.46 -2.41
CA GLN A 294 -6.79 13.75 -2.81
C GLN A 294 -6.91 12.23 -2.63
N LEU A 295 -7.63 11.75 -1.61
CA LEU A 295 -7.90 10.32 -1.47
C LEU A 295 -8.67 9.77 -2.67
N ARG A 296 -9.74 10.45 -3.09
CA ARG A 296 -10.48 10.07 -4.30
C ARG A 296 -9.59 10.10 -5.54
N MET A 297 -8.79 11.16 -5.71
CA MET A 297 -7.83 11.23 -6.83
C MET A 297 -6.85 10.05 -6.84
N ALA A 298 -6.34 9.64 -5.68
CA ALA A 298 -5.40 8.54 -5.55
C ALA A 298 -6.06 7.18 -5.84
N GLU A 299 -7.28 6.98 -5.34
CA GLU A 299 -8.07 5.77 -5.61
C GLU A 299 -8.46 5.67 -7.09
N ASP A 300 -8.99 6.74 -7.69
CA ASP A 300 -9.35 6.79 -9.11
C ASP A 300 -8.12 6.57 -10.01
N LEU A 301 -6.96 7.09 -9.58
CA LEU A 301 -5.70 6.90 -10.29
C LEU A 301 -5.18 5.44 -10.19
N GLY A 302 -5.65 4.68 -9.20
CA GLY A 302 -5.25 3.29 -8.97
C GLY A 302 -3.87 3.15 -8.31
N VAL A 303 -3.55 4.00 -7.34
CA VAL A 303 -2.31 3.83 -6.54
C VAL A 303 -2.41 2.61 -5.60
N ASP A 304 -1.28 2.01 -5.26
CA ASP A 304 -1.22 0.81 -4.40
C ASP A 304 -1.37 1.10 -2.92
N PHE A 305 -0.92 2.27 -2.47
CA PHE A 305 -1.15 2.75 -1.11
C PHE A 305 -1.01 4.26 -0.99
N ILE A 306 -1.56 4.81 0.09
CA ILE A 306 -1.58 6.23 0.38
C ILE A 306 -0.82 6.53 1.67
N VAL A 307 -0.20 7.70 1.73
CA VAL A 307 0.34 8.28 2.96
C VAL A 307 -0.52 9.49 3.33
N LEU A 308 -1.30 9.37 4.41
CA LEU A 308 -2.20 10.42 4.87
C LEU A 308 -1.54 11.22 6.01
N SER A 309 -1.41 12.53 5.81
CA SER A 309 -0.62 13.40 6.70
C SER A 309 -1.08 14.86 6.73
N PRO A 310 -0.65 15.65 7.73
CA PRO A 310 -0.10 15.20 9.00
C PRO A 310 -1.21 14.73 9.97
N VAL A 311 -1.02 13.58 10.61
CA VAL A 311 -1.95 13.08 11.65
C VAL A 311 -1.82 13.89 12.93
N LEU A 312 -0.61 13.97 13.48
CA LEU A 312 -0.27 14.79 14.64
C LEU A 312 0.63 15.97 14.23
N LYS A 313 0.84 16.90 15.16
CA LYS A 313 1.76 18.03 14.94
C LYS A 313 3.18 17.51 14.67
N THR A 314 3.86 18.09 13.69
CA THR A 314 5.19 17.65 13.26
C THR A 314 6.26 18.71 13.48
N ALA A 315 7.51 18.29 13.68
CA ALA A 315 8.64 19.21 13.71
C ALA A 315 8.95 19.79 12.31
N SER A 316 8.69 19.01 11.23
CA SER A 316 8.93 19.45 9.85
C SER A 316 7.93 20.50 9.36
N HIS A 317 6.71 20.54 9.93
CA HIS A 317 5.69 21.54 9.65
C HIS A 317 5.00 21.99 10.95
N PRO A 318 5.64 22.86 11.77
CA PRO A 318 5.13 23.23 13.09
C PRO A 318 3.82 24.01 13.07
N ALA A 319 3.50 24.65 11.94
CA ALA A 319 2.28 25.43 11.75
C ALA A 319 1.04 24.56 11.44
N ALA A 320 1.22 23.31 11.02
CA ALA A 320 0.11 22.41 10.75
C ALA A 320 -0.47 21.85 12.05
N LYS A 321 -1.78 22.01 12.25
CA LYS A 321 -2.49 21.57 13.47
C LYS A 321 -2.54 20.04 13.63
N GLY A 322 -2.27 19.28 12.56
CA GLY A 322 -2.57 17.85 12.48
C GLY A 322 -4.08 17.61 12.29
N MET A 323 -4.46 16.53 11.62
CA MET A 323 -5.88 16.18 11.45
C MET A 323 -6.47 15.47 12.68
N GLY A 324 -5.64 14.82 13.49
CA GLY A 324 -6.08 13.97 14.62
C GLY A 324 -6.62 12.61 14.17
N TRP A 325 -6.71 11.67 15.11
CA TRP A 325 -7.12 10.28 14.83
C TRP A 325 -8.58 10.16 14.37
N GLU A 326 -9.50 10.93 14.96
CA GLU A 326 -10.92 10.92 14.56
C GLU A 326 -11.10 11.26 13.08
N LYS A 327 -10.44 12.32 12.60
CA LYS A 327 -10.48 12.69 11.18
C LYS A 327 -9.73 11.71 10.30
N PHE A 328 -8.63 11.13 10.79
CA PHE A 328 -7.88 10.09 10.08
C PHE A 328 -8.76 8.84 9.86
N GLU A 329 -9.50 8.39 10.88
CA GLU A 329 -10.42 7.25 10.80
C GLU A 329 -11.53 7.49 9.78
N ILE A 330 -12.16 8.68 9.82
CA ILE A 330 -13.21 9.06 8.86
C ILE A 330 -12.67 9.00 7.43
N LEU A 331 -11.53 9.64 7.19
CA LEU A 331 -10.92 9.70 5.86
C LEU A 331 -10.48 8.33 5.35
N THR A 332 -9.93 7.48 6.23
CA THR A 332 -9.45 6.15 5.84
C THR A 332 -10.60 5.22 5.48
N ARG A 333 -11.75 5.33 6.15
CA ARG A 333 -12.97 4.57 5.80
C ARG A 333 -13.62 5.01 4.49
N GLU A 334 -13.32 6.21 3.99
CA GLU A 334 -13.81 6.70 2.70
C GLU A 334 -13.00 6.19 1.51
N CYS A 335 -11.91 5.44 1.74
CA CYS A 335 -10.99 5.00 0.69
C CYS A 335 -10.81 3.49 0.73
N ASN A 336 -10.81 2.86 -0.45
CA ASN A 336 -10.59 1.42 -0.57
C ASN A 336 -9.10 1.04 -0.66
N VAL A 337 -8.18 2.01 -0.57
CA VAL A 337 -6.73 1.82 -0.74
C VAL A 337 -6.05 1.79 0.63
N PRO A 338 -5.04 0.94 0.89
CA PRO A 338 -4.30 0.93 2.16
C PRO A 338 -3.70 2.31 2.50
N VAL A 339 -3.88 2.76 3.75
CA VAL A 339 -3.43 4.09 4.20
C VAL A 339 -2.41 4.00 5.33
N PHE A 340 -1.20 4.53 5.12
CA PHE A 340 -0.25 4.78 6.19
C PHE A 340 -0.48 6.15 6.84
N ALA A 341 -0.53 6.15 8.18
CA ALA A 341 -0.55 7.37 8.98
C ALA A 341 0.84 8.01 9.00
N LEU A 342 0.95 9.31 8.71
CA LEU A 342 2.22 10.05 8.78
C LEU A 342 2.06 11.37 9.54
N GLY A 343 3.10 11.73 10.28
CA GLY A 343 3.29 13.06 10.86
C GLY A 343 3.21 13.06 12.38
N GLY A 344 4.37 13.18 13.04
CA GLY A 344 4.47 13.22 14.50
C GLY A 344 4.31 11.84 15.16
N LEU A 345 4.53 10.76 14.41
CA LEU A 345 4.28 9.38 14.83
C LEU A 345 5.59 8.60 15.00
N SER A 346 5.54 7.51 15.78
CA SER A 346 6.61 6.52 15.89
C SER A 346 6.05 5.09 15.94
N ALA A 347 6.92 4.09 16.15
CA ALA A 347 6.52 2.68 16.23
C ALA A 347 5.44 2.40 17.29
N LYS A 348 5.34 3.22 18.34
CA LYS A 348 4.32 3.06 19.39
C LYS A 348 2.90 3.33 18.90
N ASP A 349 2.77 4.06 17.79
CA ASP A 349 1.48 4.52 17.25
C ASP A 349 0.92 3.54 16.19
N ILE A 350 1.63 2.43 15.91
CA ILE A 350 1.22 1.41 14.92
C ILE A 350 -0.18 0.87 15.23
N LEU A 351 -0.40 0.41 16.47
CA LEU A 351 -1.69 -0.17 16.87
C LEU A 351 -2.81 0.86 16.78
N VAL A 352 -2.55 2.10 17.20
CA VAL A 352 -3.53 3.19 17.09
C VAL A 352 -3.87 3.48 15.63
N ALA A 353 -2.89 3.50 14.73
CA ALA A 353 -3.15 3.67 13.30
C ALA A 353 -4.04 2.55 12.75
N GLN A 354 -3.77 1.30 13.13
CA GLN A 354 -4.53 0.11 12.70
C GLN A 354 -5.96 0.08 13.26
N GLU A 355 -6.15 0.44 14.53
CA GLU A 355 -7.47 0.59 15.14
C GLU A 355 -8.32 1.66 14.46
N ASN A 356 -7.68 2.68 13.88
CA ASN A 356 -8.33 3.75 13.11
C ASN A 356 -8.37 3.46 11.59
N GLY A 357 -8.21 2.19 11.18
CA GLY A 357 -8.36 1.73 9.79
C GLY A 357 -7.11 1.85 8.91
N GLY A 358 -6.01 2.36 9.43
CA GLY A 358 -4.75 2.47 8.70
C GLY A 358 -4.00 1.14 8.56
N GLN A 359 -3.18 1.03 7.53
CA GLN A 359 -2.21 -0.06 7.35
C GLN A 359 -1.19 -0.09 8.50
N GLY A 360 -0.77 1.10 8.94
CA GLY A 360 0.27 1.30 9.96
C GLY A 360 0.79 2.73 9.92
N VAL A 361 2.07 2.93 10.24
CA VAL A 361 2.70 4.25 10.29
C VAL A 361 3.78 4.42 9.24
N ALA A 362 3.89 5.63 8.69
CA ALA A 362 5.06 6.06 7.94
C ALA A 362 5.85 7.09 8.74
N GLY A 363 7.17 7.13 8.54
CA GLY A 363 7.99 8.09 9.28
C GLY A 363 9.42 8.21 8.80
N ILE A 364 10.05 9.31 9.22
CA ILE A 364 11.44 9.66 8.89
C ILE A 364 12.33 9.39 10.11
N SER A 365 12.37 10.34 11.04
CA SER A 365 13.31 10.34 12.18
C SER A 365 13.08 9.21 13.19
N ALA A 366 11.87 8.67 13.28
CA ALA A 366 11.57 7.58 14.19
C ALA A 366 12.15 6.23 13.72
N PHE A 367 12.49 6.12 12.43
CA PHE A 367 12.90 4.86 11.79
C PHE A 367 14.27 4.97 11.09
N TRP A 368 14.77 6.18 10.84
CA TRP A 368 16.11 6.44 10.31
C TRP A 368 17.14 6.48 11.43
N LYS A 369 18.12 5.57 11.40
CA LYS A 369 19.23 5.54 12.37
C LYS A 369 20.45 6.24 11.77
N SER A 370 20.71 7.47 12.18
CA SER A 370 21.96 8.16 11.85
C SER A 370 23.14 7.43 12.50
N VAL A 371 24.23 7.25 11.75
CA VAL A 371 25.50 6.67 12.21
C VAL A 371 26.49 7.78 12.56
#